data_AF-A0A1Q7YNC1-F1
#
_entry.id   AF-A0A1Q7YNC1-F1
#
_cell.length_a   1.000
_cell.length_b   1.000
_cell.length_c   1.000
_cell.angle_alpha   90.00
_cell.angle_beta   90.00
_cell.angle_gamma   90.00
#
_symmetry.space_group_name_H-M   'P 1'
#
loop_
_entity.id
_entity.type
_entity.pdbx_description
1 polymer ?
#
loop_
_entity_poly.entity_id
_entity_poly.type
_entity_poly.pdbx_seq_one_letter_code
_entity_poly.pdbx_strand_id
1 'polypeptide(L)'
;MEIDCEEVWRQISNYLDNDVGPELRAIMAAHFRDCAHCSAILDGTRNVVKLVGDGKAFEIPADASRRFYAKLNDYLAVRRTKKRSR
;
A
#
# COMPACT_ATOMS: atom_id res chain seq x y z
N MET A 1 -21.38 -7.22 8.92
CA MET A 1 -22.09 -6.18 8.16
C MET A 1 -21.55 -6.28 6.74
N GLU A 2 -22.42 -6.57 5.78
CA GLU A 2 -22.02 -6.72 4.38
C GLU A 2 -22.03 -5.33 3.73
N ILE A 3 -20.88 -4.91 3.20
CA ILE A 3 -20.75 -3.68 2.41
C ILE A 3 -21.19 -3.98 0.98
N ASP A 4 -22.00 -3.10 0.39
CA ASP A 4 -22.38 -3.22 -1.02
C ASP A 4 -21.26 -2.72 -1.96
N CYS A 5 -21.37 -3.05 -3.24
CA CYS A 5 -20.37 -2.65 -4.24
C CYS A 5 -20.25 -1.12 -4.38
N GLU A 6 -21.35 -0.38 -4.25
CA GLU A 6 -21.35 1.07 -4.42
C GLU A 6 -20.53 1.75 -3.32
N GLU A 7 -20.69 1.31 -2.08
CA GLU A 7 -19.90 1.79 -0.95
C GLU A 7 -18.43 1.38 -1.09
N VAL A 8 -18.14 0.17 -1.58
CA VAL A 8 -16.76 -0.23 -1.89
C VAL A 8 -16.13 0.73 -2.91
N TRP A 9 -16.85 1.10 -3.97
CA TRP A 9 -16.34 2.04 -4.98
C TRP A 9 -16.14 3.43 -4.40
N ARG A 10 -17.07 3.92 -3.57
CA ARG A 10 -16.94 5.21 -2.87
C ARG A 10 -15.69 5.26 -1.99
N GLN A 11 -15.33 4.15 -1.36
CA GLN A 11 -14.19 4.05 -0.45
C GLN A 11 -12.89 3.58 -1.12
N ILE A 12 -12.89 3.28 -2.42
CA ILE A 12 -11.76 2.55 -3.03
C ILE A 12 -10.46 3.34 -2.99
N SER A 13 -10.52 4.65 -3.22
CA SER A 13 -9.37 5.55 -3.12
C SER A 13 -8.84 5.60 -1.68
N ASN A 14 -9.73 5.82 -0.71
CA ASN A 14 -9.37 5.83 0.71
C ASN A 14 -8.74 4.48 1.14
N TYR A 15 -9.25 3.37 0.62
CA TYR A 15 -8.68 2.04 0.87
C TYR A 15 -7.25 1.90 0.31
N LEU A 16 -6.99 2.41 -0.89
CA LEU A 16 -5.67 2.41 -1.50
C LEU A 16 -4.68 3.32 -0.75
N ASP A 17 -5.15 4.48 -0.30
CA ASP A 17 -4.33 5.48 0.39
C ASP A 17 -4.11 5.19 1.89
N ASN A 18 -4.66 4.08 2.39
CA ASN A 18 -4.69 3.71 3.81
C ASN A 18 -5.45 4.69 4.72
N ASP A 19 -6.42 5.42 4.17
CA ASP A 19 -7.28 6.39 4.86
C ASP A 19 -8.67 5.81 5.21
N VAL A 20 -8.70 4.53 5.58
CA VAL A 20 -9.90 3.86 6.09
C VAL A 20 -9.61 3.26 7.46
N GLY A 21 -10.60 3.31 8.35
CA GLY A 21 -10.50 2.67 9.65
C GLY A 21 -10.26 1.15 9.54
N PRO A 22 -9.64 0.52 10.56
CA PRO A 22 -9.26 -0.89 10.52
C PRO A 22 -10.44 -1.84 10.31
N GLU A 23 -11.61 -1.51 10.87
CA GLU A 23 -12.84 -2.28 10.70
C GLU A 23 -13.34 -2.25 9.25
N LEU A 24 -13.48 -1.04 8.67
CA LEU A 24 -13.90 -0.87 7.28
C LEU A 24 -12.92 -1.52 6.31
N ARG A 25 -11.61 -1.41 6.58
CA ARG A 25 -10.57 -2.10 5.80
C ARG A 25 -10.77 -3.61 5.78
N ALA A 26 -11.08 -4.22 6.92
CA ALA A 26 -11.31 -5.66 7.00
C ALA A 26 -12.57 -6.08 6.23
N ILE A 27 -13.64 -5.29 6.32
CA ILE A 27 -14.89 -5.52 5.59
C ILE A 27 -14.67 -5.43 4.07
N MET A 28 -13.99 -4.39 3.59
CA MET A 28 -13.64 -4.24 2.17
C MET A 28 -12.72 -5.37 1.69
N ALA A 29 -11.73 -5.76 2.47
CA ALA A 29 -10.84 -6.88 2.14
C ALA A 29 -11.58 -8.22 2.06
N ALA A 30 -12.61 -8.43 2.87
CA ALA A 30 -13.51 -9.57 2.72
C ALA A 30 -14.30 -9.47 1.40
N HIS A 31 -14.93 -8.33 1.12
CA HIS A 31 -15.69 -8.13 -0.11
C HIS A 31 -14.86 -8.35 -1.39
N PHE A 32 -13.61 -7.88 -1.44
CA PHE A 32 -12.73 -8.10 -2.60
C PHE A 32 -12.41 -9.57 -2.84
N ARG A 33 -12.44 -10.44 -1.81
CA ARG A 33 -12.22 -11.88 -1.97
C ARG A 33 -13.41 -12.58 -2.60
N ASP A 34 -14.62 -12.10 -2.32
CA ASP A 34 -15.86 -12.78 -2.67
C ASP A 34 -16.56 -12.15 -3.90
N CYS A 35 -16.19 -10.91 -4.28
CA CYS A 35 -16.76 -10.19 -5.42
C CYS A 35 -15.74 -9.96 -6.54
N ALA A 36 -15.85 -10.74 -7.61
CA ALA A 36 -14.97 -10.64 -8.78
C ALA A 36 -15.01 -9.25 -9.44
N HIS A 37 -16.17 -8.60 -9.46
CA HIS A 37 -16.32 -7.27 -10.04
C HIS A 37 -15.54 -6.22 -9.25
N CYS A 38 -15.68 -6.19 -7.92
CA CYS A 38 -14.94 -5.25 -7.08
C CYS A 38 -13.43 -5.54 -7.04
N SER A 39 -13.01 -6.81 -7.16
CA SER A 39 -11.59 -7.14 -7.35
C SER A 39 -11.05 -6.55 -8.66
N ALA A 40 -11.79 -6.68 -9.76
CA ALA A 40 -11.40 -6.11 -11.05
C ALA A 40 -11.33 -4.57 -11.01
N ILE A 41 -12.27 -3.92 -10.33
CA ILE A 41 -12.24 -2.46 -10.12
C ILE A 41 -11.00 -2.07 -9.30
N LEU A 42 -10.70 -2.76 -8.19
CA LEU A 42 -9.52 -2.50 -7.36
C LEU A 42 -8.21 -2.61 -8.15
N ASP A 43 -8.07 -3.65 -8.96
CA ASP A 43 -6.88 -3.85 -9.78
C ASP A 43 -6.79 -2.83 -10.92
N GLY A 44 -7.94 -2.46 -11.52
CA GLY A 44 -8.05 -1.38 -12.49
C GLY A 44 -7.59 -0.03 -11.92
N THR A 45 -8.07 0.33 -10.73
CA THR A 45 -7.67 1.58 -10.05
C THR A 45 -6.17 1.57 -9.74
N ARG A 46 -5.60 0.46 -9.26
CA ARG A 46 -4.14 0.33 -9.06
C ARG A 46 -3.35 0.51 -10.35
N ASN A 47 -3.82 -0.06 -11.45
CA ASN A 47 -3.18 0.08 -12.75
C ASN A 47 -3.22 1.54 -13.23
N VAL A 48 -4.34 2.24 -13.07
CA VAL A 48 -4.45 3.67 -13.39
C VAL A 48 -3.48 4.49 -12.55
N VAL A 49 -3.42 4.27 -11.23
CA VAL A 49 -2.46 4.94 -10.34
C VAL A 49 -1.03 4.70 -10.79
N LYS A 50 -0.68 3.47 -11.17
CA LYS A 50 0.64 3.13 -11.70
C LYS A 50 0.93 3.86 -13.02
N LEU A 51 0.02 3.80 -14.00
CA LEU A 51 0.19 4.44 -15.31
C LEU A 51 0.33 5.96 -15.20
N VAL A 52 -0.48 6.60 -14.35
CA VAL A 52 -0.42 8.05 -14.11
C VAL A 52 0.81 8.43 -13.29
N GLY A 53 1.22 7.58 -12.35
CA GLY A 53 2.43 7.75 -11.54
C GLY A 53 3.72 7.60 -12.33
N ASP A 54 3.80 6.61 -13.23
CA ASP A 54 4.97 6.37 -14.09
C ASP A 54 5.25 7.56 -15.03
N GLY A 55 4.21 8.32 -15.43
CA GLY A 55 4.35 9.56 -16.19
C GLY A 55 5.07 10.71 -15.46
N LYS A 56 5.32 10.56 -14.15
CA LYS A 56 6.07 11.50 -13.29
C LYS A 56 7.07 10.75 -12.42
N ALA A 57 7.74 9.73 -12.95
CA ALA A 57 8.90 9.15 -12.29
C ALA A 57 9.99 10.23 -12.19
N PHE A 58 10.02 10.94 -11.07
CA PHE A 58 11.20 11.71 -10.71
C PHE A 58 12.32 10.72 -10.51
N GLU A 59 13.37 10.81 -11.33
CA GLU A 59 14.58 10.04 -11.06
C GLU A 59 15.05 10.40 -9.66
N ILE A 60 14.99 9.44 -8.74
CA ILE A 60 15.56 9.62 -7.41
C ILE A 60 17.07 9.78 -7.65
N PRO A 61 17.69 10.90 -7.25
CA PRO A 61 19.13 11.07 -7.41
C PRO A 61 19.84 9.90 -6.76
N ALA A 62 20.82 9.31 -7.44
CA ALA A 62 21.50 8.12 -6.94
C ALA A 62 22.10 8.33 -5.54
N ASP A 63 22.44 9.57 -5.15
CA ASP A 63 22.88 9.89 -3.80
C ASP A 63 21.77 9.67 -2.74
N ALA A 64 20.52 10.00 -3.07
CA ALA A 64 19.42 9.93 -2.14
C ALA A 64 19.12 8.47 -1.82
N SER A 65 19.09 7.60 -2.85
CA SER A 65 18.99 6.16 -2.67
C SER A 65 20.16 5.60 -1.85
N ARG A 66 21.41 5.99 -2.17
CA ARG A 66 22.59 5.51 -1.41
C ARG A 66 22.51 5.89 0.07
N ARG A 67 22.18 7.14 0.38
CA ARG A 67 22.06 7.64 1.77
C ARG A 67 20.93 6.94 2.53
N PHE A 68 19.81 6.69 1.85
CA PHE A 68 18.70 5.95 2.41
C PHE A 68 19.11 4.52 2.78
N TYR A 69 19.70 3.77 1.84
CA TYR A 69 20.12 2.39 2.09
C TYR A 69 21.21 2.28 3.15
N ALA A 70 22.16 3.22 3.20
CA ALA A 70 23.17 3.26 4.25
C ALA A 70 22.52 3.34 5.65
N LYS A 71 21.63 4.33 5.87
CA LYS A 71 20.92 4.47 7.15
C LYS A 71 20.04 3.27 7.50
N LEU A 72 19.37 2.69 6.50
CA LEU A 72 18.53 1.51 6.70
C LEU A 72 19.37 0.32 7.16
N ASN A 73 20.52 0.08 6.52
CA ASN A 73 21.43 -1.00 6.89
C ASN A 73 22.01 -0.80 8.29
N ASP A 74 22.39 0.43 8.65
CA ASP A 74 22.86 0.75 10.00
C ASP A 74 21.79 0.44 11.06
N TYR A 75 20.56 0.87 10.82
CA TYR A 75 19.43 0.60 11.72
C TYR A 75 19.17 -0.91 11.88
N LEU A 76 19.16 -1.66 10.78
CA LEU A 76 18.97 -3.10 10.80
C LEU A 76 20.12 -3.84 11.49
N ALA A 77 21.37 -3.37 11.34
CA ALA A 77 22.54 -3.91 12.02
C ALA A 77 22.45 -3.73 13.54
N VAL A 78 22.11 -2.52 14.00
CA VAL A 78 21.90 -2.23 15.44
C VAL A 78 20.74 -3.04 16.03
N ARG A 79 19.66 -3.23 15.26
CA ARG A 79 18.52 -4.04 15.70
C ARG A 79 18.87 -5.53 15.78
N ARG A 80 19.72 -6.03 14.89
CA ARG A 80 20.25 -7.41 14.93
C ARG A 80 21.17 -7.66 16.12
N THR A 81 22.04 -6.72 16.47
CA THR A 81 22.93 -6.86 17.64
C THR A 81 22.17 -6.82 18.95
N LYS A 82 21.18 -5.93 19.10
CA LYS A 82 20.30 -5.90 20.29
C LYS A 82 19.48 -7.18 20.48
N LYS A 83 19.06 -7.83 19.39
CA LYS A 83 18.33 -9.11 19.45
C LYS A 83 19.22 -10.29 19.87
N ARG A 84 20.53 -10.22 19.63
CA ARG A 84 21.50 -11.27 20.01
C ARG A 84 22.01 -11.18 21.45
N SER A 85 21.80 -10.04 22.11
CA SER A 85 22.22 -9.76 23.50
C SER A 85 21.11 -10.01 24.55
N ARG A 86 19.93 -10.46 24.11
CA ARG A 86 18.80 -10.89 24.95
C ARG A 86 18.56 -12.36 24.70
#